data_AF-A0A2N2Y7V5-F1
#
_entry.id   AF-A0A2N2Y7V5-F1
#
_cell.length_a   1.000
_cell.length_b   1.000
_cell.length_c   1.000
_cell.angle_alpha   90.00
_cell.angle_beta   90.00
_cell.angle_gamma   90.00
#
_symmetry.space_group_name_H-M   'P 1'
#
loop_
_entity.id
_entity.type
_entity.pdbx_description
1 polymer ?
#
loop_
_entity_poly.entity_id
_entity_poly.type
_entity_poly.pdbx_seq_one_letter_code
_entity_poly.pdbx_strand_id
1 'polypeptide(L)' 'MENWFERTQLLIGARRLEKLNNSHVLVVGLGGVGAYSAECLCRAGIG' A
#
# COMPACT_ATOMS: atom_id res chain seq x y z
N MET A 1 -0.88 12.32 -15.85
CA MET A 1 -0.32 11.91 -14.55
C MET A 1 -0.20 10.40 -14.61
N GLU A 2 1.02 9.87 -14.53
CA GLU A 2 1.25 8.43 -14.62
C GLU A 2 0.60 7.73 -13.41
N ASN A 3 -0.24 6.72 -13.65
CA ASN A 3 -0.81 5.93 -12.56
C ASN A 3 0.24 4.93 -12.10
N TRP A 4 1.06 5.32 -11.11
CA TRP A 4 2.14 4.49 -10.57
C TRP A 4 1.66 3.14 -9.99
N PHE A 5 0.37 2.98 -9.74
CA PHE A 5 -0.24 1.71 -9.33
C PHE A 5 -0.59 0.78 -10.49
N GLU A 6 -0.32 1.12 -11.75
CA GLU A 6 -0.68 0.28 -12.91
C GLU A 6 -0.20 -1.17 -12.76
N ARG A 7 1.06 -1.37 -12.36
CA ARG A 7 1.64 -2.70 -12.14
C ARG A 7 0.99 -3.43 -10.96
N THR A 8 0.71 -2.71 -9.88
CA THR A 8 0.01 -3.27 -8.71
C THR A 8 -1.40 -3.69 -9.11
N GLN A 9 -2.12 -2.86 -9.86
CA GLN A 9 -3.45 -3.14 -10.36
C GLN A 9 -3.48 -4.38 -11.26
N LEU A 10 -2.49 -4.55 -12.14
CA LEU A 10 -2.37 -5.75 -12.97
C LEU A 10 -2.17 -7.02 -12.13
N LEU A 11 -1.48 -6.93 -11.00
CA LEU A 11 -1.20 -8.06 -10.11
C LEU A 11 -2.38 -8.44 -9.22
N ILE A 12 -3.04 -7.47 -8.58
CA ILE A 12 -4.09 -7.74 -7.57
C ILE A 12 -5.50 -7.44 -8.06
N GLY A 13 -5.65 -6.80 -9.22
CA GLY A 13 -6.93 -6.35 -9.77
C GLY A 13 -7.41 -5.04 -9.17
N ALA A 14 -8.21 -4.28 -9.95
CA ALA A 14 -8.72 -2.95 -9.58
C ALA A 14 -9.48 -2.95 -8.24
N ARG A 15 -10.35 -3.94 -8.01
CA ARG A 15 -11.14 -4.04 -6.77
C ARG A 15 -10.27 -4.15 -5.51
N ARG A 16 -9.14 -4.87 -5.59
CA ARG A 16 -8.25 -5.03 -4.43
C ARG A 16 -7.39 -3.79 -4.22
N LEU A 17 -6.96 -3.13 -5.30
CA LEU A 17 -6.26 -1.85 -5.21
C LEU A 17 -7.15 -0.77 -4.58
N GLU A 18 -8.41 -0.68 -4.98
CA GLU A 18 -9.38 0.23 -4.36
C GLU A 18 -9.56 -0.07 -2.87
N LYS A 19 -9.59 -1.35 -2.48
CA LYS A 19 -9.62 -1.72 -1.06
C LYS A 19 -8.40 -1.21 -0.30
N LEU A 20 -7.19 -1.31 -0.88
CA LEU A 20 -5.97 -0.80 -0.25
C LEU A 20 -6.04 0.72 -0.09
N ASN A 21 -6.40 1.46 -1.15
CA ASN A 21 -6.49 2.92 -1.12
C ASN A 21 -7.51 3.42 -0.09
N ASN A 22 -8.55 2.62 0.22
CA ASN A 22 -9.55 2.98 1.25
C ASN A 22 -9.24 2.38 2.63
N SER A 23 -8.12 1.68 2.81
CA SER A 23 -7.74 1.08 4.08
C SER A 23 -6.98 2.08 4.95
N HIS A 24 -7.25 2.07 6.25
CA HIS A 24 -6.51 2.84 7.25
C HIS A 24 -5.78 1.87 8.18
N VAL A 25 -4.44 1.96 8.25
CA VAL A 25 -3.59 0.99 8.97
C VAL A 25 -2.75 1.70 10.03
N LEU A 26 -2.77 1.17 11.26
CA LEU A 26 -1.90 1.60 12.35
C LEU A 26 -0.68 0.67 12.43
N VAL A 27 0.53 1.23 12.26
CA VAL A 27 1.78 0.52 12.53
C VAL A 27 2.27 0.90 13.92
N VAL A 28 2.32 -0.07 14.83
CA VAL A 28 2.81 0.15 16.21
C VAL A 28 4.29 -0.21 16.28
N GLY A 29 5.12 0.82 16.46
CA GLY A 29 6.58 0.72 16.53
C GLY A 29 7.24 0.84 15.16
N LEU A 30 8.11 1.85 15.00
CA LEU A 30 8.85 2.15 13.76
C LEU A 30 10.33 1.80 13.89
N GLY A 31 10.62 0.60 14.40
CA GLY A 31 11.98 0.05 14.45
C GLY A 31 12.37 -0.65 13.14
N GLY A 32 13.37 -1.53 13.20
CA GLY A 32 13.91 -2.23 12.02
C GLY A 32 12.92 -3.12 11.25
N VAL A 33 11.72 -3.37 11.77
CA VAL A 33 10.62 -4.07 11.06
C VAL A 33 9.55 -3.08 10.65
N GLY A 34 9.01 -2.33 11.62
CA GLY A 34 7.88 -1.44 11.37
C GLY A 34 8.17 -0.33 10.37
N ALA A 35 9.42 0.14 10.27
CA ALA A 35 9.80 1.12 9.26
C ALA A 35 9.64 0.57 7.82
N TYR A 36 10.12 -0.66 7.56
CA TYR A 36 9.95 -1.30 6.26
C TYR A 36 8.51 -1.74 6.01
N SER A 37 7.77 -2.15 7.06
CA SER A 37 6.35 -2.43 6.93
C SER A 37 5.59 -1.17 6.50
N ALA A 38 5.81 -0.02 7.15
CA ALA A 38 5.18 1.24 6.78
C ALA A 38 5.51 1.65 5.34
N GLU A 39 6.79 1.57 4.94
CA GLU A 39 7.25 1.86 3.57
C GLU A 39 6.52 0.98 2.53
N CYS A 40 6.46 -0.33 2.77
CA CYS A 40 5.80 -1.27 1.87
C CYS A 40 4.28 -1.05 1.80
N LEU A 41 3.62 -0.74 2.93
CA LEU A 41 2.19 -0.45 2.98
C LEU A 41 1.85 0.80 2.14
N CYS A 42 2.61 1.88 2.31
CA CYS A 42 2.45 3.09 1.50
C CYS A 42 2.69 2.80 0.00
N ARG A 43 3.74 2.05 -0.34
CA ARG A 43 4.06 1.66 -1.73
C ARG A 43 3.02 0.75 -2.36
N ALA A 44 2.28 -0.01 -1.56
CA ALA A 44 1.19 -0.85 -2.03
C ALA A 44 -0.10 -0.04 -2.31
N GLY A 45 -0.15 1.24 -1.92
CA GLY A 45 -1.32 2.10 -2.05
C GLY A 45 -2.28 1.99 -0.89
N ILE A 46 -1.78 1.91 0.35
CA ILE A 46 -2.64 2.07 1.53
C ILE A 46 -2.82 3.56 1.84
N GLY A 47 -4.08 3.95 2.09
CA GLY A 47 -4.51 5.34 2.29
C GLY A 47 -4.81 6.08 0.99
#